data_AF-A0A498GCU3-F1
#
_entry.id   AF-A0A498GCU3-F1
#
_cell.length_a   1.000
_cell.length_b   1.000
_cell.length_c   1.000
_cell.angle_alpha   90.00
_cell.angle_beta   90.00
_cell.angle_gamma   90.00
#
_symmetry.space_group_name_H-M   'P 1'
#
loop_
_entity.id
_entity.type
_entity.pdbx_description
1 polymer ?
#
loop_
_entity_poly.entity_id
_entity_poly.type
_entity_poly.pdbx_seq_one_letter_code
_entity_poly.pdbx_strand_id
1 'polypeptide(L)'
;MAAVRRIVIDVLKPHDPPLLTFTDQLAEIAGVDGVTSSLIELDQEVQNVKVTFEGDDLDFEAIEKTIEHLGGSVHSVDQVACGDAVVTDRRTLQDG
;
A
#
# COMPACT_ATOMS: atom_id res chain seq x y z
N MET A 1 -1.52 -19.26 7.67
CA MET A 1 -2.03 -17.97 8.17
C MET A 1 -3.34 -17.68 7.45
N ALA A 2 -4.18 -16.81 8.00
CA ALA A 2 -5.33 -16.32 7.24
C ALA A 2 -4.82 -15.45 6.08
N ALA A 3 -5.49 -15.51 4.91
CA ALA A 3 -5.10 -14.74 3.73
C ALA A 3 -5.12 -13.23 4.04
N VAL A 4 -4.11 -12.50 3.56
CA VAL A 4 -4.08 -11.04 3.66
C VAL A 4 -4.93 -10.47 2.52
N ARG A 5 -5.92 -9.64 2.87
CA ARG A 5 -6.90 -9.07 1.93
C ARG A 5 -6.67 -7.61 1.63
N ARG A 6 -6.15 -6.86 2.61
CA ARG A 6 -5.84 -5.44 2.46
C ARG A 6 -4.58 -5.08 3.22
N ILE A 7 -3.74 -4.26 2.61
CA ILE A 7 -2.57 -3.64 3.23
C ILE A 7 -2.60 -2.15 2.90
N VAL A 8 -2.44 -1.30 3.91
CA VAL A 8 -2.20 0.14 3.75
C VAL A 8 -0.82 0.45 4.30
N ILE A 9 0.01 1.10 3.49
CA ILE A 9 1.39 1.43 3.83
C ILE A 9 1.70 2.90 3.55
N ASP A 10 2.61 3.44 4.36
CA ASP A 10 3.31 4.70 4.12
C ASP A 10 4.61 4.40 3.35
N VAL A 11 4.78 5.03 2.19
CA VAL A 11 5.92 4.81 1.29
C VAL A 11 6.59 6.14 0.98
N LEU A 12 7.91 6.16 1.12
CA LEU A 12 8.75 7.23 0.58
C LEU A 12 9.25 6.82 -0.79
N LYS A 13 9.05 7.63 -1.82
CA LYS A 13 9.59 7.37 -3.16
C LYS A 13 10.27 8.61 -3.78
N PRO A 14 11.21 8.44 -4.71
CA PRO A 14 11.71 9.53 -5.55
C PRO A 14 10.59 10.13 -6.42
N HIS A 15 10.84 11.27 -7.07
CA HIS A 15 9.87 11.87 -8.01
C HIS A 15 9.61 10.99 -9.23
N ASP A 16 10.63 10.26 -9.70
CA ASP A 16 10.56 9.31 -10.81
C ASP A 16 10.67 7.86 -10.31
N PRO A 17 9.75 6.96 -10.69
CA PRO A 17 8.66 7.18 -11.64
C PRO A 17 7.50 8.03 -11.08
N PRO A 18 6.69 8.67 -11.97
CA PRO A 18 5.49 9.40 -11.58
C PRO A 18 4.50 8.51 -10.83
N LEU A 19 3.68 9.11 -9.96
CA LEU A 19 2.72 8.39 -9.11
C LEU A 19 1.80 7.44 -9.91
N LEU A 20 1.40 7.83 -11.11
CA LEU A 20 0.59 7.00 -12.01
C LEU A 20 1.32 5.68 -12.36
N THR A 21 2.53 5.79 -12.89
CA THR A 21 3.36 4.63 -13.28
C THR A 21 3.76 3.78 -12.07
N PHE A 22 4.06 4.42 -10.95
CA PHE A 22 4.33 3.72 -9.69
C PHE A 22 3.12 2.87 -9.26
N THR A 23 1.92 3.44 -9.30
CA THR A 23 0.68 2.73 -8.92
C THR A 23 0.33 1.62 -9.91
N ASP A 24 0.52 1.87 -11.20
CA ASP A 24 0.27 0.91 -12.28
C ASP A 24 1.13 -0.35 -12.11
N GLN A 25 2.44 -0.19 -11.90
CA GLN A 25 3.35 -1.33 -11.67
C GLN A 25 3.02 -2.12 -10.39
N LEU A 26 2.57 -1.43 -9.35
CA LEU A 26 2.13 -2.10 -8.11
C LEU A 26 0.85 -2.93 -8.31
N ALA A 27 -0.02 -2.53 -9.23
CA ALA A 27 -1.23 -3.28 -9.56
C ALA A 27 -0.97 -4.54 -10.39
N GLU A 28 0.22 -4.70 -10.98
CA GLU A 28 0.61 -5.90 -11.74
C GLU A 28 1.10 -7.05 -10.83
N ILE A 29 1.26 -6.81 -9.52
CA ILE A 29 1.70 -7.84 -8.57
C ILE A 29 0.65 -8.95 -8.47
N ALA A 30 1.10 -10.21 -8.49
CA ALA A 30 0.22 -11.35 -8.39
C ALA A 30 -0.59 -11.34 -7.09
N GLY A 31 -1.90 -11.58 -7.19
CA GLY A 31 -2.82 -11.55 -6.05
C GLY A 31 -3.37 -10.17 -5.71
N VAL A 32 -2.90 -9.09 -6.35
CA VAL A 32 -3.47 -7.75 -6.22
C VAL A 32 -4.62 -7.57 -7.21
N ASP A 33 -5.80 -7.23 -6.68
CA ASP A 33 -6.98 -6.89 -7.49
C ASP A 33 -7.11 -5.38 -7.73
N GLY A 34 -6.55 -4.57 -6.82
CA GLY A 34 -6.58 -3.12 -6.94
C GLY A 34 -5.58 -2.42 -6.03
N VAL A 35 -5.07 -1.29 -6.54
CA VAL A 35 -4.15 -0.40 -5.82
C VAL A 35 -4.66 1.03 -5.90
N THR A 36 -4.59 1.74 -4.79
CA THR A 36 -4.82 3.19 -4.73
C THR A 36 -3.63 3.86 -4.06
N SER A 37 -3.05 4.85 -4.73
CA SER A 37 -1.99 5.68 -4.16
C SER A 37 -2.45 7.13 -4.01
N SER A 38 -2.16 7.73 -2.86
CA SER A 38 -2.41 9.15 -2.58
C SER A 38 -1.12 9.84 -2.19
N LEU A 39 -0.81 10.97 -2.83
CA LEU A 39 0.28 11.84 -2.40
C LEU A 39 -0.11 12.47 -1.06
N ILE A 40 0.71 12.25 -0.04
CA ILE A 40 0.54 12.83 1.30
C ILE A 40 1.36 14.11 1.41
N GLU A 41 2.63 14.05 1.01
CA GLU A 41 3.55 15.18 1.08
C GLU A 41 4.54 15.15 -0.10
N LEU A 42 4.88 16.34 -0.58
CA LEU A 42 5.84 16.55 -1.66
C LEU A 42 7.02 17.34 -1.11
N ASP A 43 8.17 16.67 -0.99
CA ASP A 43 9.42 17.26 -0.57
C ASP A 43 10.33 17.60 -1.77
N GLN A 44 11.46 18.24 -1.47
CA GLN A 44 12.45 18.58 -2.49
C GLN A 44 13.03 17.34 -3.19
N GLU A 45 13.30 16.27 -2.43
CA GLU A 45 13.99 15.08 -2.93
C GLU A 45 13.07 13.86 -3.09
N VAL A 46 12.00 13.79 -2.31
CA VAL A 46 11.12 12.61 -2.20
C VAL A 46 9.65 12.99 -2.14
N GLN A 47 8.79 11.98 -2.26
CA GLN A 47 7.35 12.05 -2.06
C GLN A 47 6.95 11.04 -1.00
N ASN A 48 6.18 11.49 0.00
CA ASN A 48 5.46 10.59 0.89
C ASN A 48 4.12 10.24 0.23
N VAL A 49 3.88 8.96 0.03
CA VAL A 49 2.66 8.44 -0.59
C VAL A 49 2.04 7.34 0.27
N LYS A 50 0.73 7.42 0.48
CA LYS A 50 -0.05 6.35 1.06
C LYS A 50 -0.49 5.41 -0.05
N VAL A 51 -0.17 4.13 0.09
CA VAL A 51 -0.59 3.10 -0.88
C VAL A 51 -1.50 2.09 -0.19
N THR A 52 -2.64 1.81 -0.80
CA THR A 52 -3.61 0.80 -0.35
C THR A 52 -3.70 -0.29 -1.40
N PHE A 53 -3.47 -1.53 -0.98
CA PHE A 53 -3.60 -2.74 -1.79
C PHE A 53 -4.82 -3.51 -1.31
N GLU A 54 -5.60 -4.03 -2.26
CA GLU A 54 -6.64 -5.03 -2.00
C GLU A 54 -6.50 -6.19 -2.98
N GLY A 55 -6.77 -7.39 -2.49
CA GLY A 55 -6.75 -8.60 -3.32
C GLY A 55 -6.85 -9.88 -2.51
N ASP A 56 -6.48 -10.98 -3.14
CA ASP A 56 -6.58 -12.32 -2.61
C ASP A 56 -5.19 -12.88 -2.28
N ASP A 57 -4.94 -13.05 -0.97
CA ASP A 57 -3.68 -13.58 -0.42
C ASP A 57 -2.45 -12.74 -0.80
N LEU A 58 -2.51 -11.45 -0.46
CA LEU A 58 -1.46 -10.47 -0.76
C LEU A 58 -0.10 -10.90 -0.16
N ASP A 59 0.90 -11.00 -1.03
CA ASP A 59 2.30 -11.23 -0.65
C ASP A 59 2.99 -9.90 -0.34
N PHE A 60 3.11 -9.59 0.96
CA PHE A 60 3.77 -8.38 1.41
C PHE A 60 5.26 -8.32 1.01
N GLU A 61 5.96 -9.45 0.95
CA GLU A 61 7.36 -9.48 0.55
C GLU A 61 7.52 -9.12 -0.94
N ALA A 62 6.60 -9.58 -1.78
CA ALA A 62 6.54 -9.17 -3.19
C ALA A 62 6.22 -7.68 -3.36
N ILE A 63 5.31 -7.15 -2.55
CA ILE A 63 4.98 -5.71 -2.53
C ILE A 63 6.20 -4.88 -2.14
N GLU A 64 6.85 -5.21 -1.02
CA GLU A 64 8.03 -4.50 -0.51
C GLU A 64 9.16 -4.50 -1.55
N LYS A 65 9.48 -5.67 -2.14
CA LYS A 65 10.48 -5.78 -3.21
C LYS A 65 10.17 -4.94 -4.44
N THR A 66 8.90 -4.86 -4.83
CA THR A 66 8.48 -4.07 -6.00
C THR A 66 8.64 -2.57 -5.70
N ILE A 67 8.29 -2.14 -4.49
CA ILE A 67 8.50 -0.75 -4.04
C ILE A 67 9.99 -0.39 -4.03
N GLU A 68 10.83 -1.27 -3.48
CA GLU A 68 12.28 -1.10 -3.48
C GLU A 68 12.86 -1.04 -4.90
N HIS A 69 12.37 -1.89 -5.81
CA HIS A 69 12.79 -1.88 -7.21
C HIS A 69 12.45 -0.56 -7.92
N LEU A 70 11.35 0.08 -7.53
CA LEU A 70 10.93 1.40 -8.01
C LEU A 70 11.65 2.56 -7.29
N GLY A 71 12.62 2.26 -6.42
CA GLY A 71 13.41 3.24 -5.68
C GLY A 71 12.73 3.79 -4.42
N GLY A 72 11.59 3.24 -4.03
CA GLY A 72 10.89 3.61 -2.80
C GLY A 72 11.30 2.78 -1.59
N SER A 73 10.80 3.15 -0.43
CA SER A 73 10.92 2.40 0.82
C SER A 73 9.62 2.42 1.61
N VAL A 74 9.29 1.30 2.25
CA VAL A 74 8.14 1.21 3.16
C VAL A 74 8.55 1.78 4.52
N HIS A 75 7.87 2.82 4.96
CA HIS A 75 8.14 3.47 6.24
C HIS A 75 7.33 2.84 7.38
N SER A 76 6.05 2.57 7.12
CA SER A 76 5.16 1.87 8.06
C SER A 76 4.07 1.09 7.34
N VAL A 77 3.56 0.06 8.04
CA VAL A 77 2.30 -0.60 7.70
C VAL A 77 1.21 0.02 8.58
N ASP A 78 0.36 0.84 7.98
CA ASP A 78 -0.67 1.62 8.66
C ASP A 78 -1.92 0.78 8.98
N GLN A 79 -2.25 -0.19 8.12
CA GLN A 79 -3.44 -1.01 8.27
C GLN A 79 -3.24 -2.38 7.60
N VAL A 80 -3.79 -3.43 8.21
CA VAL A 80 -3.85 -4.78 7.63
C VAL A 80 -5.24 -5.38 7.87
N ALA A 81 -5.80 -6.05 6.86
CA ALA A 81 -6.97 -6.90 7.02
C ALA A 81 -6.65 -8.32 6.55
N CYS A 82 -6.94 -9.32 7.40
CA CYS A 82 -6.75 -10.73 7.09
C CYS A 82 -8.06 -11.51 7.31
N GLY A 83 -8.22 -12.61 6.56
CA GLY A 83 -9.39 -13.49 6.65
C GLY A 83 -10.12 -13.63 5.32
N ASP A 84 -11.42 -13.93 5.38
CA ASP A 84 -12.24 -14.15 4.19
C ASP A 84 -12.82 -12.86 3.60
N ALA A 85 -12.81 -11.77 4.37
CA ALA A 85 -13.33 -10.47 3.95
C ALA A 85 -12.61 -9.33 4.69
N VAL A 86 -12.61 -8.14 4.08
CA VAL A 86 -12.14 -6.92 4.74
C VAL A 86 -13.20 -6.46 5.75
N VAL A 87 -12.80 -6.35 7.02
CA VAL A 87 -13.63 -5.75 8.07
C VAL A 87 -13.40 -4.25 8.06
N THR A 88 -14.39 -3.49 7.58
CA THR A 88 -14.37 -2.03 7.66
C THR A 88 -14.55 -1.60 9.11
N ASP A 89 -13.67 -0.72 9.58
CA ASP A 89 -13.77 -0.16 10.91
C ASP A 89 -15.11 0.57 11.10
N ARG A 90 -15.71 0.38 12.27
CA ARG A 90 -16.99 0.98 12.62
C ARG A 90 -16.78 1.77 13.89
N ARG A 91 -17.08 3.07 13.81
CA ARG A 91 -16.99 3.94 14.98
C ARG A 91 -17.74 3.34 16.15
N THR A 92 -17.04 3.25 17.27
CA THR A 92 -17.56 2.82 18.55
C THR A 92 -17.67 4.01 19.50
N LEU A 93 -18.31 3.81 20.65
CA LEU A 93 -18.35 4.82 21.71
C LEU A 93 -16.96 5.09 22.35
N GLN A 94 -15.92 4.32 21.97
CA GLN A 94 -14.57 4.42 22.51
C GLN A 94 -13.63 5.27 21.64
N ASP A 95 -14.03 5.64 20.42
CA ASP A 95 -13.20 6.43 19.47
C ASP A 95 -13.28 7.94 19.72
N GLY A 96 -13.42 8.32 21.00
CA GLY A 96 -13.63 9.69 21.47
C GLY A 96 -12.44 10.62 21.29
#